data_AF-D4ZB09-F1
#
_entry.id   AF-D4ZB09-F1
#
_cell.length_a   1.000
_cell.length_b   1.000
_cell.length_c   1.000
_cell.angle_alpha   90.00
_cell.angle_beta   90.00
_cell.angle_gamma   90.00
#
_symmetry.space_group_name_H-M   'P 1'
#
loop_
_entity.id
_entity.type
_entity.pdbx_description
1 polymer ?
#
loop_
_entity_poly.entity_id
_entity_poly.type
_entity_poly.pdbx_seq_one_letter_code
_entity_poly.pdbx_strand_id
1 'polypeptide(L)'
;MTMFLKLVFVSFLSGLLVINAAAQVSAESDQISRLTIKVRGIVCSFCAFGVEKNLSRLPFLDKTQFGQNGVLININTQEITLALLADKPVAYADIATAITKGGYDPISYHGVIEGVIHSRDGKLYLVDQGKQQVYHLPQTAELTHISGKRVQLDISLTSTQAKASNAEETSVSEYRVSHVYDSSEPKVHHSQSSISKLKPGRDL
;
A
#
# COMPACT_ATOMS: atom_id res chain seq x y z
N MET A 1 23.95 68.81 -29.62
CA MET A 1 22.67 69.43 -30.03
C MET A 1 22.06 68.46 -31.03
N THR A 2 21.09 67.60 -30.74
CA THR A 2 19.85 67.59 -29.92
C THR A 2 19.60 66.13 -29.46
N MET A 3 19.42 65.84 -28.17
CA MET A 3 18.15 65.71 -27.41
C MET A 3 17.27 64.47 -27.73
N PHE A 4 17.12 63.62 -26.68
CA PHE A 4 16.01 62.74 -26.28
C PHE A 4 15.51 61.61 -27.19
N LEU A 5 15.56 60.35 -26.68
CA LEU A 5 14.39 59.45 -26.72
C LEU A 5 14.50 58.20 -25.79
N LYS A 6 13.57 58.11 -24.82
CA LYS A 6 13.04 56.91 -24.08
C LYS A 6 14.02 56.18 -23.13
N LEU A 7 13.94 56.27 -21.79
CA LEU A 7 12.89 55.93 -20.82
C LEU A 7 12.38 54.48 -20.93
N VAL A 8 12.46 53.72 -19.82
CA VAL A 8 11.51 52.68 -19.31
C VAL A 8 12.22 51.46 -18.65
N PHE A 9 11.93 51.28 -17.35
CA PHE A 9 11.91 50.05 -16.54
C PHE A 9 13.21 49.38 -16.07
N VAL A 10 13.69 49.82 -14.89
CA VAL A 10 14.32 48.92 -13.92
C VAL A 10 13.23 48.51 -12.93
N SER A 11 12.52 47.43 -13.21
CA SER A 11 11.54 46.84 -12.29
C SER A 11 12.03 45.49 -11.80
N PHE A 12 12.35 45.46 -10.50
CA PHE A 12 12.02 44.38 -9.55
C PHE A 12 11.87 42.97 -10.16
N LEU A 13 12.96 42.21 -10.17
CA LEU A 13 12.92 40.77 -10.39
C LEU A 13 13.71 40.04 -9.30
N SER A 14 13.23 40.17 -8.07
CA SER A 14 13.61 39.30 -6.96
C SER A 14 12.33 38.66 -6.39
N GLY A 15 11.59 37.99 -7.27
CA GLY A 15 10.43 37.18 -6.91
C GLY A 15 10.91 35.81 -6.44
N LEU A 16 10.65 35.51 -5.17
CA LEU A 16 10.91 34.24 -4.52
C LEU A 16 10.39 33.05 -5.35
N LEU A 17 11.29 32.12 -5.68
CA LEU A 17 10.91 30.77 -6.08
C LEU A 17 10.79 29.92 -4.80
N VAL A 18 9.62 29.93 -4.16
CA VAL A 18 9.30 28.95 -3.12
C VAL A 18 8.95 27.64 -3.82
N ILE A 19 9.88 26.69 -3.81
CA ILE A 19 9.67 25.36 -4.36
C ILE A 19 8.83 24.59 -3.33
N ASN A 20 7.58 24.29 -3.68
CA ASN A 20 6.63 23.60 -2.81
C ASN A 20 6.92 22.09 -2.84
N ALA A 21 7.58 21.57 -1.81
CA ALA A 21 8.05 20.17 -1.71
C ALA A 21 6.95 19.15 -1.28
N ALA A 22 5.67 19.45 -1.46
CA ALA A 22 4.57 18.62 -0.95
C ALA A 22 4.15 17.46 -1.89
N ALA A 23 4.67 17.39 -3.13
CA ALA A 23 4.20 16.42 -4.12
C ALA A 23 4.92 15.05 -4.07
N GLN A 24 6.04 14.94 -3.36
CA GLN A 24 6.87 13.71 -3.41
C GLN A 24 6.44 12.62 -2.41
N VAL A 25 5.70 12.97 -1.35
CA VAL A 25 5.31 12.03 -0.27
C VAL A 25 4.12 11.12 -0.66
N SER A 26 3.31 11.53 -1.64
CA SER A 26 2.06 10.83 -1.95
C SER A 26 2.26 9.51 -2.72
N ALA A 27 3.30 9.39 -3.55
CA ALA A 27 3.48 8.23 -4.43
C ALA A 27 4.00 6.98 -3.69
N GLU A 28 4.81 7.18 -2.65
CA GLU A 28 5.38 6.09 -1.85
C GLU A 28 4.36 5.52 -0.83
N SER A 29 3.53 6.39 -0.25
CA SER A 29 2.46 5.99 0.67
C SER A 29 1.35 5.13 0.03
N ASP A 30 1.17 5.26 -1.29
CA ASP A 30 0.14 4.54 -2.04
C ASP A 30 0.47 3.04 -2.18
N GLN A 31 1.76 2.66 -2.15
CA GLN A 31 2.17 1.26 -2.28
C GLN A 31 2.02 0.47 -0.97
N ILE A 32 2.26 1.09 0.19
CA ILE A 32 2.13 0.48 1.52
C ILE A 32 0.67 0.07 1.81
N SER A 33 -0.28 0.76 1.20
CA SER A 33 -1.72 0.49 1.36
C SER A 33 -2.29 -0.41 0.26
N ARG A 34 -1.44 -1.12 -0.48
CA ARG A 34 -1.87 -2.02 -1.56
C ARG A 34 -1.36 -3.44 -1.37
N LEU A 35 -2.23 -4.40 -1.69
CA LEU A 35 -1.89 -5.82 -1.77
C LEU A 35 -2.28 -6.34 -3.15
N THR A 36 -1.31 -6.86 -3.87
CA THR A 36 -1.52 -7.47 -5.19
C THR A 36 -1.46 -8.98 -5.09
N ILE A 37 -2.48 -9.64 -5.60
CA ILE A 37 -2.62 -11.10 -5.60
C ILE A 37 -2.56 -11.58 -7.03
N LYS A 38 -1.58 -12.44 -7.33
CA LYS A 38 -1.57 -13.21 -8.57
C LYS A 38 -2.59 -14.33 -8.45
N VAL A 39 -3.46 -14.45 -9.44
CA VAL A 39 -4.49 -15.49 -9.49
C VAL A 39 -4.41 -16.24 -10.81
N ARG A 40 -5.01 -17.43 -10.83
CA ARG A 40 -5.20 -18.22 -12.05
C ARG A 40 -6.70 -18.34 -12.34
N GLY A 41 -7.04 -18.19 -13.62
CA GLY A 41 -8.38 -18.47 -14.14
C GLY A 41 -9.24 -17.23 -14.40
N ILE A 42 -8.79 -16.04 -13.99
CA ILE A 42 -9.47 -14.78 -14.33
C ILE A 42 -9.12 -14.41 -15.77
N VAL A 43 -9.95 -14.84 -16.73
CA VAL A 43 -9.78 -14.55 -18.16
C VAL A 43 -10.98 -13.83 -18.79
N CYS A 44 -12.02 -13.57 -18.00
CA CYS A 44 -13.25 -12.93 -18.45
C CYS A 44 -13.71 -11.89 -17.41
N SER A 45 -13.95 -10.66 -17.84
CA SER A 45 -14.41 -9.56 -16.99
C SER A 45 -15.77 -9.84 -16.34
N PHE A 46 -16.70 -10.43 -17.08
CA PHE A 46 -18.02 -10.79 -16.54
C PHE A 46 -17.94 -11.86 -15.45
N CYS A 47 -17.02 -12.83 -15.59
CA CYS A 47 -16.84 -13.86 -14.56
C CYS A 47 -16.18 -13.28 -13.29
N ALA A 48 -15.27 -12.32 -13.46
CA ALA A 48 -14.55 -11.69 -12.36
C ALA A 48 -15.45 -10.92 -11.38
N PHE A 49 -16.66 -10.52 -11.80
CA PHE A 49 -17.61 -9.82 -10.94
C PHE A 49 -17.95 -10.59 -9.67
N GLY A 50 -18.01 -11.93 -9.73
CA GLY A 50 -18.30 -12.77 -8.57
C GLY A 50 -17.21 -12.66 -7.49
N VAL A 51 -15.94 -12.71 -7.89
CA VAL A 51 -14.82 -12.59 -6.95
C VAL A 51 -14.67 -11.16 -6.42
N GLU A 52 -14.90 -10.15 -7.26
CA GLU A 52 -14.91 -8.74 -6.86
C GLU A 52 -15.94 -8.48 -5.75
N LYS A 53 -17.16 -9.01 -5.92
CA LYS A 53 -18.23 -8.90 -4.92
C LYS A 53 -17.90 -9.64 -3.61
N ASN A 54 -17.20 -10.77 -3.68
CA ASN A 54 -16.77 -11.49 -2.49
C ASN A 54 -15.69 -10.70 -1.73
N LEU A 55 -14.71 -10.16 -2.45
CA LEU A 55 -13.59 -9.41 -1.88
C LEU A 55 -14.03 -8.06 -1.29
N SER A 56 -14.90 -7.32 -1.97
CA SER A 56 -15.39 -6.00 -1.51
C SER A 56 -16.14 -6.01 -0.16
N ARG A 57 -16.47 -7.19 0.35
CA ARG A 57 -17.09 -7.39 1.67
C ARG A 57 -16.07 -7.45 2.81
N LEU A 58 -14.78 -7.61 2.51
CA LEU A 58 -13.73 -7.72 3.52
C LEU A 58 -13.62 -6.41 4.33
N PRO A 59 -13.53 -6.48 5.66
CA PRO A 59 -13.68 -5.31 6.55
C PRO A 59 -12.44 -4.42 6.63
N PHE A 60 -11.31 -4.88 6.09
CA PHE A 60 -10.00 -4.22 6.08
C PHE A 60 -9.69 -3.53 4.74
N LEU A 61 -10.66 -3.44 3.82
CA LEU A 61 -10.49 -2.74 2.55
C LEU A 61 -10.87 -1.25 2.66
N ASP A 62 -10.05 -0.41 2.03
CA ASP A 62 -10.39 0.98 1.77
C ASP A 62 -11.37 1.06 0.61
N LYS A 63 -12.66 1.15 0.95
CA LYS A 63 -13.75 1.22 0.00
C LYS A 63 -13.87 2.56 -0.72
N THR A 64 -13.02 3.54 -0.44
CA THR A 64 -13.03 4.80 -1.20
C THR A 64 -12.25 4.67 -2.52
N GLN A 65 -11.42 3.63 -2.65
CA GLN A 65 -10.58 3.39 -3.81
C GLN A 65 -11.22 2.42 -4.82
N PHE A 66 -10.64 2.39 -6.02
CA PHE A 66 -10.99 1.49 -7.13
C PHE A 66 -12.49 1.46 -7.48
N GLY A 67 -13.15 2.62 -7.56
CA GLY A 67 -14.57 2.66 -7.94
C GLY A 67 -15.53 2.30 -6.79
N GLN A 68 -15.12 2.56 -5.55
CA GLN A 68 -15.90 2.47 -4.32
C GLN A 68 -16.06 1.07 -3.69
N ASN A 69 -15.13 0.16 -3.97
CA ASN A 69 -15.18 -1.19 -3.40
C ASN A 69 -13.82 -1.73 -2.93
N GLY A 70 -12.73 -0.98 -3.14
CA GLY A 70 -11.39 -1.36 -2.70
C GLY A 70 -10.79 -2.55 -3.47
N VAL A 71 -11.33 -2.92 -4.63
CA VAL A 71 -10.87 -4.05 -5.45
C VAL A 71 -10.64 -3.61 -6.89
N LEU A 72 -9.43 -3.82 -7.40
CA LEU A 72 -9.08 -3.66 -8.80
C LEU A 72 -8.73 -5.02 -9.40
N ILE A 73 -9.32 -5.38 -10.53
CA ILE A 73 -9.01 -6.63 -11.23
C ILE A 73 -8.41 -6.32 -12.59
N ASN A 74 -7.21 -6.84 -12.84
CA ASN A 74 -6.55 -6.82 -14.12
C ASN A 74 -6.59 -8.22 -14.74
N ILE A 75 -7.48 -8.41 -15.71
CA ILE A 75 -7.64 -9.69 -16.42
C ILE A 75 -6.44 -10.02 -17.30
N ASN A 76 -5.73 -9.01 -17.83
CA ASN A 76 -4.61 -9.22 -18.74
C ASN A 76 -3.39 -9.76 -18.00
N THR A 77 -3.18 -9.28 -16.78
CA THR A 77 -2.10 -9.79 -15.91
C THR A 77 -2.60 -10.87 -14.94
N GLN A 78 -3.89 -11.19 -14.91
CA GLN A 78 -4.49 -12.10 -13.91
C GLN A 78 -4.11 -11.70 -12.47
N GLU A 79 -4.28 -10.42 -12.17
CA GLU A 79 -3.96 -9.83 -10.86
C GLU A 79 -5.18 -9.17 -10.25
N ILE A 80 -5.28 -9.29 -8.93
CA ILE A 80 -6.24 -8.57 -8.11
C ILE A 80 -5.44 -7.65 -7.20
N THR A 81 -5.70 -6.35 -7.24
CA THR A 81 -5.13 -5.39 -6.29
C THR A 81 -6.20 -4.95 -5.30
N LEU A 82 -5.89 -5.07 -4.01
CA LEU A 82 -6.74 -4.66 -2.91
C LEU A 82 -6.19 -3.36 -2.30
N ALA A 83 -7.07 -2.38 -2.09
CA ALA A 83 -6.75 -1.19 -1.31
C ALA A 83 -7.01 -1.49 0.17
N LEU A 84 -6.00 -1.34 1.01
CA LEU A 84 -6.03 -1.70 2.42
C LEU A 84 -6.23 -0.47 3.31
N LEU A 85 -6.95 -0.64 4.41
CA LEU A 85 -6.99 0.35 5.49
C LEU A 85 -5.66 0.31 6.26
N ALA A 86 -5.14 1.49 6.62
CA ALA A 86 -3.85 1.62 7.29
C ALA A 86 -3.86 1.08 8.73
N ASP A 87 -5.05 1.04 9.35
CA ASP A 87 -5.29 0.75 10.77
C ASP A 87 -5.95 -0.62 11.01
N LYS A 88 -6.07 -1.46 9.98
CA LYS A 88 -6.71 -2.77 10.11
C LYS A 88 -5.80 -3.91 9.67
N PRO A 89 -5.70 -4.99 10.47
CA PRO A 89 -4.96 -6.17 10.08
C PRO A 89 -5.56 -6.82 8.83
N VAL A 90 -4.68 -7.36 8.00
CA VAL A 90 -5.04 -8.04 6.76
C VAL A 90 -5.25 -9.53 7.05
N ALA A 91 -6.48 -10.01 6.88
CA ALA A 91 -6.80 -11.43 6.97
C ALA A 91 -6.59 -12.11 5.61
N TYR A 92 -5.35 -12.58 5.35
CA TYR A 92 -5.00 -13.24 4.08
C TYR A 92 -5.79 -14.53 3.83
N ALA A 93 -6.16 -15.27 4.88
CA ALA A 93 -7.00 -16.47 4.77
C ALA A 93 -8.42 -16.15 4.25
N ASP A 94 -8.99 -15.01 4.65
CA ASP A 94 -10.29 -14.55 4.16
C ASP A 94 -10.21 -14.11 2.68
N ILE A 95 -9.10 -13.48 2.28
CA ILE A 95 -8.83 -13.16 0.87
C ILE A 95 -8.76 -14.46 0.05
N ALA A 96 -7.98 -15.44 0.49
CA ALA A 96 -7.87 -16.74 -0.17
C ALA A 96 -9.24 -17.41 -0.32
N THR A 97 -10.04 -17.39 0.75
CA THR A 97 -11.40 -17.94 0.75
C THR A 97 -12.32 -17.21 -0.22
N ALA A 98 -12.28 -15.88 -0.26
CA ALA A 98 -13.08 -15.06 -1.18
C ALA A 98 -12.75 -15.34 -2.65
N ILE A 99 -11.45 -15.50 -2.96
CA ILE A 99 -10.96 -15.83 -4.31
C ILE A 99 -11.40 -17.24 -4.73
N THR A 100 -11.20 -18.24 -3.87
CA THR A 100 -11.60 -19.62 -4.16
C THR A 100 -13.12 -19.77 -4.28
N LYS A 101 -13.91 -19.08 -3.44
CA LYS A 101 -15.39 -19.03 -3.59
C LYS A 101 -15.83 -18.35 -4.88
N GLY A 102 -15.00 -17.49 -5.46
CA GLY A 102 -15.20 -16.89 -6.78
C GLY A 102 -14.87 -17.83 -7.95
N GLY A 103 -14.33 -19.02 -7.69
CA GLY A 103 -13.95 -19.99 -8.72
C GLY A 103 -12.52 -19.82 -9.25
N TYR A 104 -11.63 -19.17 -8.49
CA TYR A 104 -10.26 -18.88 -8.90
C TYR A 104 -9.22 -19.42 -7.92
N ASP A 105 -8.00 -19.62 -8.42
CA ASP A 105 -6.88 -20.10 -7.61
C ASP A 105 -5.93 -18.94 -7.28
N PRO A 106 -5.76 -18.56 -6.00
CA PRO A 106 -4.69 -17.64 -5.61
C PRO A 106 -3.34 -18.35 -5.72
N ILE A 107 -2.35 -17.63 -6.25
CA ILE A 107 -0.99 -18.15 -6.50
C ILE A 107 0.01 -17.53 -5.52
N SER A 108 0.08 -16.20 -5.49
CA SER A 108 1.00 -15.46 -4.63
C SER A 108 0.42 -14.09 -4.27
N TYR A 109 0.88 -13.56 -3.14
CA TYR A 109 0.45 -12.31 -2.55
C TYR A 109 1.66 -11.42 -2.39
N HIS A 110 1.59 -10.19 -2.89
CA HIS A 110 2.68 -9.22 -2.91
C HIS A 110 2.21 -7.93 -2.29
N GLY A 111 2.92 -7.46 -1.27
CA GLY A 111 2.58 -6.24 -0.58
C GLY A 111 3.82 -5.54 -0.05
N VAL A 112 3.64 -4.31 0.38
CA VAL A 112 4.68 -3.54 1.04
C VAL A 112 4.25 -3.35 2.49
N ILE A 113 5.12 -3.72 3.42
CA ILE A 113 4.87 -3.57 4.86
C ILE A 113 5.91 -2.63 5.45
N GLU A 114 5.46 -1.73 6.31
CA GLU A 114 6.34 -0.91 7.16
C GLU A 114 6.22 -1.40 8.60
N GLY A 115 7.34 -1.56 9.29
CA GLY A 115 7.32 -1.94 10.68
C GLY A 115 8.71 -1.99 11.30
N VAL A 116 8.79 -2.52 12.52
CA VAL A 116 10.06 -2.71 13.24
C VAL A 116 10.40 -4.19 13.24
N ILE A 117 11.65 -4.51 12.92
CA ILE A 117 12.14 -5.88 13.03
C ILE A 117 12.50 -6.18 14.49
N HIS A 118 11.98 -7.29 15.00
CA HIS A 118 12.28 -7.83 16.31
C HIS A 118 12.91 -9.22 16.16
N SER A 119 13.87 -9.51 17.03
CA SER A 119 14.46 -10.85 17.17
C SER A 119 14.05 -11.43 18.53
N ARG A 120 13.42 -12.60 18.52
CA ARG A 120 13.03 -13.33 19.73
C ARG A 120 13.22 -14.82 19.52
N ASP A 121 13.92 -15.48 20.44
CA ASP A 121 14.16 -16.92 20.43
C ASP A 121 14.76 -17.43 19.10
N GLY A 122 15.67 -16.64 18.51
CA GLY A 122 16.31 -16.96 17.23
C GLY A 122 15.43 -16.77 15.99
N LYS A 123 14.20 -16.28 16.15
CA LYS A 123 13.27 -15.97 15.07
C LYS A 123 13.14 -14.48 14.85
N LEU A 124 12.93 -14.09 13.61
CA LEU A 124 12.75 -12.69 13.21
C LEU A 124 11.28 -12.42 12.89
N TYR A 125 10.80 -11.28 13.36
CA TYR A 125 9.43 -10.84 13.18
C TYR A 125 9.44 -9.37 12.78
N LEU A 126 8.57 -8.95 11.87
CA LEU A 126 8.25 -7.55 11.66
C LEU A 126 6.89 -7.25 12.28
N VAL A 127 6.83 -6.19 13.08
CA VAL A 127 5.59 -5.72 13.71
C VAL A 127 5.14 -4.44 13.00
N ASP A 128 4.04 -4.53 12.25
CA ASP A 128 3.33 -3.37 11.70
C ASP A 128 2.54 -2.74 12.85
N GLN A 129 3.05 -1.62 13.35
CA GLN A 129 2.46 -0.92 14.49
C GLN A 129 1.14 -0.23 14.13
N GLY A 130 0.90 0.09 12.85
CA GLY A 130 -0.35 0.70 12.40
C GLY A 130 -1.50 -0.30 12.41
N LYS A 131 -1.24 -1.53 11.97
CA LYS A 131 -2.24 -2.62 11.88
C LYS A 131 -2.26 -3.56 13.08
N GLN A 132 -1.29 -3.43 14.00
CA GLN A 132 -1.04 -4.38 15.09
C GLN A 132 -0.87 -5.82 14.60
N GLN A 133 -0.17 -5.98 13.46
CA GLN A 133 0.01 -7.27 12.77
C GLN A 133 1.48 -7.69 12.78
N VAL A 134 1.71 -9.00 12.96
CA VAL A 134 3.04 -9.61 13.07
C VAL A 134 3.33 -10.48 11.86
N TYR A 135 4.50 -10.26 11.26
CA TYR A 135 5.01 -11.02 10.12
C TYR A 135 6.23 -11.83 10.53
N HIS A 136 6.13 -13.16 10.46
CA HIS A 136 7.27 -14.06 10.65
C HIS A 136 8.16 -13.99 9.41
N LEU A 137 9.40 -13.56 9.60
CA LEU A 137 10.36 -13.35 8.52
C LEU A 137 11.33 -14.53 8.37
N PRO A 138 11.84 -14.80 7.16
CA PRO A 138 12.97 -15.72 6.97
C PRO A 138 14.20 -15.28 7.78
N GLN A 139 14.92 -16.23 8.36
CA GLN A 139 16.12 -15.95 9.14
C GLN A 139 17.33 -15.72 8.21
N THR A 140 17.70 -14.46 8.00
CA THR A 140 18.85 -14.09 7.15
C THR A 140 19.82 -13.18 7.90
N ALA A 141 21.08 -13.16 7.43
CA ALA A 141 22.12 -12.29 8.00
C ALA A 141 21.77 -10.80 7.84
N GLU A 142 21.18 -10.43 6.70
CA GLU A 142 20.72 -9.07 6.41
C GLU A 142 19.68 -8.59 7.43
N LEU A 143 18.59 -9.33 7.62
CA LEU A 143 17.53 -8.96 8.56
C LEU A 143 18.00 -8.98 10.02
N THR A 144 18.95 -9.88 10.34
CA THR A 144 19.58 -9.92 11.66
C THR A 144 20.37 -8.64 11.93
N HIS A 145 21.11 -8.14 10.93
CA HIS A 145 21.93 -6.92 11.06
C HIS A 145 21.09 -5.65 11.26
N ILE A 146 19.88 -5.62 10.70
CA ILE A 146 18.95 -4.48 10.82
C ILE A 146 17.85 -4.70 11.87
N SER A 147 17.97 -5.73 12.71
CA SER A 147 17.07 -5.96 13.82
C SER A 147 17.02 -4.74 14.75
N GLY A 148 15.83 -4.39 15.23
CA GLY A 148 15.55 -3.21 16.03
C GLY A 148 15.34 -1.92 15.23
N LYS A 149 15.57 -1.93 13.90
CA LYS A 149 15.31 -0.79 13.03
C LYS A 149 13.89 -0.81 12.47
N ARG A 150 13.38 0.38 12.17
CA ARG A 150 12.18 0.55 11.34
C ARG A 150 12.57 0.34 9.88
N VAL A 151 11.78 -0.43 9.15
CA VAL A 151 12.05 -0.81 7.77
C VAL A 151 10.76 -0.80 6.94
N GLN A 152 10.93 -0.68 5.63
CA GLN A 152 9.93 -1.01 4.65
C GLN A 152 10.40 -2.26 3.89
N LEU A 153 9.55 -3.29 3.84
CA LEU A 153 9.81 -4.54 3.14
C LEU A 153 8.78 -4.74 2.03
N ASP A 154 9.25 -5.04 0.84
CA ASP A 154 8.43 -5.73 -0.14
C ASP A 154 8.39 -7.21 0.25
N ILE A 155 7.19 -7.76 0.42
CA ILE A 155 6.98 -9.15 0.84
C ILE A 155 6.23 -9.93 -0.21
N SER A 156 6.52 -11.23 -0.26
CA SER A 156 5.77 -12.22 -1.02
C SER A 156 5.32 -13.33 -0.08
N LEU A 157 4.08 -13.79 -0.23
CA LEU A 157 3.54 -14.98 0.41
C LEU A 157 3.03 -15.96 -0.64
N THR A 158 3.23 -17.24 -0.39
CA THR A 158 2.58 -18.31 -1.14
C THR A 158 1.09 -18.44 -0.76
N SER A 159 0.29 -19.04 -1.65
CA SER A 159 -1.11 -19.32 -1.35
C SER A 159 -1.31 -20.24 -0.13
N THR A 160 -0.37 -21.15 0.14
CA THR A 160 -0.39 -22.00 1.34
C THR A 160 -0.20 -21.18 2.61
N GLN A 161 0.78 -20.26 2.63
CA GLN A 161 1.01 -19.37 3.79
C GLN A 161 -0.16 -18.42 4.02
N ALA A 162 -0.70 -17.84 2.94
CA ALA A 162 -1.88 -16.99 3.04
C ALA A 162 -3.08 -17.73 3.65
N LYS A 163 -3.33 -18.98 3.24
CA LYS A 163 -4.40 -19.82 3.81
C LYS A 163 -4.16 -20.21 5.27
N ALA A 164 -2.89 -20.40 5.66
CA ALA A 164 -2.51 -20.75 7.03
C ALA A 164 -2.42 -19.55 7.97
N SER A 165 -2.43 -18.31 7.44
CA SER A 165 -2.39 -17.08 8.23
C SER A 165 -3.63 -16.91 9.08
N ASN A 166 -3.49 -16.11 10.13
CA ASN A 166 -4.61 -15.49 10.81
C ASN A 166 -4.45 -13.95 10.73
N ALA A 167 -5.40 -13.20 11.29
CA ALA A 167 -5.36 -11.74 11.20
C ALA A 167 -4.15 -11.11 11.94
N GLU A 168 -3.61 -11.78 12.95
CA GLU A 168 -2.56 -11.26 13.82
C GLU A 168 -1.17 -11.72 13.39
N GLU A 169 -1.06 -12.95 12.87
CA GLU A 169 0.21 -13.58 12.53
C GLU A 169 0.22 -14.13 11.10
N THR A 170 1.30 -13.83 10.38
CA THR A 170 1.46 -14.22 8.98
C THR A 170 2.91 -14.57 8.66
N SER A 171 3.15 -15.65 7.91
CA SER A 171 4.50 -16.05 7.50
C SER A 171 4.84 -15.56 6.10
N VAL A 172 6.01 -14.94 5.95
CA VAL A 172 6.52 -14.42 4.67
C VAL A 172 7.42 -15.46 3.99
N SER A 173 7.25 -15.70 2.69
CA SER A 173 8.15 -16.60 1.92
C SER A 173 9.41 -15.89 1.44
N GLU A 174 9.25 -14.71 0.86
CA GLU A 174 10.35 -13.93 0.29
C GLU A 174 10.18 -12.47 0.67
N TYR A 175 11.29 -11.77 0.76
CA TYR A 175 11.28 -10.35 1.08
C TYR A 175 12.39 -9.62 0.32
N ARG A 176 12.23 -8.30 0.18
CA ARG A 176 13.27 -7.36 -0.20
C ARG A 176 13.20 -6.16 0.74
N VAL A 177 14.33 -5.77 1.32
CA VAL A 177 14.42 -4.52 2.08
C VAL A 177 14.39 -3.36 1.11
N SER A 178 13.30 -2.60 1.07
CA SER A 178 13.18 -1.43 0.19
C SER A 178 13.70 -0.17 0.85
N HIS A 179 13.57 -0.07 2.18
CA HIS A 179 14.04 1.07 2.94
C HIS A 179 14.38 0.70 4.39
N VAL A 180 15.42 1.33 4.95
CA VAL A 180 15.78 1.24 6.37
C VAL A 180 15.84 2.67 6.88
N TYR A 181 14.89 3.04 7.75
CA TYR A 181 14.76 4.40 8.24
C TYR A 181 15.87 4.72 9.25
N ASP A 182 16.40 5.94 9.20
CA ASP A 182 17.22 6.47 10.30
C ASP A 182 16.31 6.79 11.52
N SER A 183 16.87 6.64 12.72
CA SER A 183 16.26 7.06 13.99
C SER A 183 15.76 8.51 14.02
N SER A 184 16.30 9.38 13.17
CA SER A 184 15.95 10.79 13.05
C SER A 184 14.78 11.08 12.10
N GLU A 185 14.33 10.09 11.32
CA GLU A 185 13.25 10.28 10.34
C GLU A 185 11.86 10.21 10.99
N PRO A 186 10.98 11.20 10.73
CA PRO A 186 9.65 11.22 11.31
C PRO A 186 8.79 10.04 10.84
N LYS A 187 7.89 9.58 11.70
CA LYS A 187 6.83 8.63 11.33
C LYS A 187 5.87 9.35 10.38
N VAL A 188 5.85 8.98 9.12
CA VAL A 188 4.87 9.49 8.16
C VAL A 188 3.52 8.86 8.52
N HIS A 189 2.59 9.66 9.04
CA HIS A 189 1.23 9.22 9.22
C HIS A 189 0.59 9.16 7.83
N HIS A 190 0.32 7.96 7.32
CA HIS A 190 -0.41 7.78 6.06
C HIS A 190 -1.83 8.34 6.22
N SER A 191 -2.01 9.63 5.94
CA SER A 191 -3.31 10.28 6.05
C SER A 191 -4.21 9.72 4.96
N GLN A 192 -5.29 9.06 5.37
CA GLN A 192 -6.41 8.81 4.47
C GLN A 192 -6.94 10.17 4.02
N SER A 193 -6.85 10.44 2.71
CA SER A 193 -7.45 11.64 2.13
C SER A 193 -8.97 11.52 2.31
N SER A 194 -9.48 12.17 3.35
CA SER A 194 -10.92 12.36 3.53
C SER A 194 -11.35 13.37 2.48
N ILE A 195 -11.77 12.89 1.30
CA ILE A 195 -12.51 13.72 0.37
C ILE A 195 -13.83 14.07 1.07
N SER A 196 -13.87 15.29 1.58
CA SER A 196 -15.07 15.91 2.15
C SER A 196 -16.22 15.80 1.15
N LYS A 197 -17.30 15.17 1.59
CA LYS A 197 -18.60 15.08 0.91
C LYS A 197 -19.03 16.44 0.35
N LEU A 198 -18.86 16.68 -0.94
CA LEU A 198 -19.65 17.65 -1.68
C LEU A 198 -20.96 16.95 -2.07
N LYS A 199 -22.00 17.28 -1.31
CA LYS A 199 -23.39 16.89 -1.55
C LYS A 199 -23.82 17.51 -2.90
N PRO A 200 -24.38 16.76 -3.86
CA PRO A 200 -24.95 17.39 -5.05
C PRO A 200 -26.17 18.20 -4.63
N GLY A 201 -26.13 19.49 -4.93
CA GLY A 201 -27.31 20.36 -4.90
C GLY A 201 -28.34 19.80 -5.86
N ARG A 202 -29.49 19.38 -5.30
CA ARG A 202 -30.73 19.26 -6.06
C ARG A 202 -31.28 20.67 -6.18
N ASP A 203 -31.18 21.26 -7.36
CA ASP A 203 -32.01 22.39 -7.75
C ASP A 203 -32.63 22.06 -9.12
N LEU A 204 -33.96 21.87 -9.05
CA LEU A 204 -35.00 21.97 -10.09
C LEU A 204 -34.92 21.02 -11.31
#